data_AF-M7ZBF8-F1
#
_entry.id   AF-M7ZBF8-F1
#
_cell.length_a   1.000
_cell.length_b   1.000
_cell.length_c   1.000
_cell.angle_alpha   90.00
_cell.angle_beta   90.00
_cell.angle_gamma   90.00
#
_symmetry.space_group_name_H-M   'P 1'
#
loop_
_entity.id
_entity.type
_entity.pdbx_description
1 polymer ?
#
loop_
_entity_poly.entity_id
_entity_poly.type
_entity_poly.pdbx_seq_one_letter_code
_entity_poly.pdbx_strand_id
1 'polypeptide(L)'
;MAMFQTLAAKMGAVVRDRTEVVDVARQEGNTIVVKTSTGDEFHGGKCIITVGAWASKLVKSVTGADLPVQPVKIAVDVVHFTVAVCDHRDCRPIGL
;
A
#
# COMPACT_ATOMS: atom_id res chain seq x y z
N MET A 1 1.70 -11.67 -14.96
CA MET A 1 2.25 -11.01 -13.76
C MET A 1 2.08 -11.97 -12.59
N ALA A 2 3.14 -12.61 -12.10
CA ALA A 2 3.03 -13.52 -10.96
C ALA A 2 4.37 -13.81 -10.27
N MET A 3 5.50 -13.79 -11.00
CA MET A 3 6.80 -14.24 -10.47
C MET A 3 7.20 -13.54 -9.15
N PHE A 4 7.09 -12.21 -9.10
CA PHE A 4 7.48 -11.45 -7.90
C PHE A 4 6.45 -11.54 -6.77
N GLN A 5 5.15 -11.54 -7.07
CA GLN A 5 4.10 -11.69 -6.06
C GLN A 5 4.16 -13.07 -5.40
N THR A 6 4.37 -14.12 -6.19
CA THR A 6 4.56 -15.48 -5.68
C THR A 6 5.82 -15.59 -4.82
N LEU A 7 6.92 -14.96 -5.22
CA LEU A 7 8.12 -14.94 -4.39
C LEU A 7 7.90 -14.17 -3.08
N ALA A 8 7.26 -13.00 -3.13
CA ALA A 8 6.93 -12.23 -1.93
C ALA A 8 6.06 -13.04 -0.97
N ALA A 9 5.04 -13.73 -1.49
CA ALA A 9 4.20 -14.62 -0.69
C ALA A 9 5.00 -15.78 -0.07
N LYS A 10 5.92 -16.39 -0.82
CA LYS A 10 6.85 -17.41 -0.28
C LYS A 10 7.76 -16.86 0.81
N MET A 11 8.13 -15.59 0.74
CA MET A 11 8.94 -14.90 1.76
C MET A 11 8.10 -14.39 2.94
N GLY A 12 6.81 -14.70 3.01
CA GLY A 12 5.93 -14.35 4.12
C GLY A 12 5.11 -13.07 3.93
N ALA A 13 5.18 -12.43 2.75
CA ALA A 13 4.32 -11.29 2.46
C ALA A 13 2.86 -11.74 2.27
N VAL A 14 1.91 -11.03 2.87
CA VAL A 14 0.49 -11.25 2.63
C VAL A 14 0.06 -10.40 1.44
N VAL A 15 -0.21 -11.05 0.30
CA VAL A 15 -0.71 -10.38 -0.90
C VAL A 15 -2.23 -10.52 -0.95
N ARG A 16 -2.94 -9.39 -1.05
CA ARG A 16 -4.40 -9.33 -1.16
C ARG A 16 -4.79 -8.59 -2.43
N ASP A 17 -5.32 -9.33 -3.39
CA ASP A 17 -5.82 -8.77 -4.64
C ASP A 17 -7.24 -8.23 -4.46
N ARG A 18 -7.65 -7.32 -5.35
CA ARG A 18 -9.02 -6.72 -5.37
C ARG A 18 -9.43 -6.10 -4.03
N THR A 19 -8.46 -5.67 -3.25
CA THR A 19 -8.65 -5.04 -1.95
C THR A 19 -8.43 -3.55 -2.11
N GLU A 20 -9.51 -2.81 -2.29
CA GLU A 20 -9.44 -1.37 -2.46
C GLU A 20 -9.23 -0.70 -1.09
N VAL A 21 -8.21 0.15 -1.01
CA VAL A 21 -7.92 0.98 0.17
C VAL A 21 -8.70 2.28 0.05
N VAL A 22 -9.53 2.57 1.05
CA VAL A 22 -10.39 3.77 1.09
C VAL A 22 -9.87 4.82 2.07
N ASP A 23 -9.07 4.43 3.06
CA ASP A 23 -8.51 5.35 4.05
C ASP A 23 -7.13 4.88 4.53
N VAL A 24 -6.24 5.85 4.80
CA VAL A 24 -4.96 5.61 5.48
C VAL A 24 -4.79 6.72 6.50
N ALA A 25 -4.74 6.36 7.76
CA ALA A 25 -4.65 7.31 8.86
C ALA A 25 -3.47 6.97 9.77
N ARG A 26 -2.85 8.00 10.34
CA ARG A 26 -1.86 7.81 11.41
C ARG A 26 -2.58 7.94 12.76
N GLN A 27 -2.51 6.88 13.56
CA GLN A 27 -3.03 6.84 14.92
C GLN A 27 -1.98 7.30 15.94
N GLU A 28 -2.44 7.61 17.15
CA GLU A 28 -1.56 7.89 18.29
C GLU A 28 -0.60 6.71 18.55
N GLY A 29 0.67 7.00 18.79
CA GLY A 29 1.69 5.96 18.99
C GLY A 29 2.40 5.48 17.71
N ASN A 30 2.43 6.30 16.65
CA ASN A 30 3.21 6.05 15.44
C ASN A 30 2.74 4.84 14.60
N THR A 31 1.50 4.41 14.79
CA THR A 31 0.88 3.32 14.03
C THR A 31 0.08 3.90 12.87
N ILE A 32 0.21 3.29 11.70
CA ILE A 32 -0.57 3.60 10.50
C ILE A 32 -1.67 2.56 10.38
N VAL A 33 -2.90 3.02 10.22
CA VAL A 33 -4.10 2.22 10.00
C VAL A 33 -4.53 2.41 8.56
N VAL A 34 -4.69 1.30 7.83
CA VAL A 34 -5.19 1.26 6.46
C VAL A 34 -6.56 0.59 6.49
N LYS A 35 -7.58 1.26 5.96
CA LYS A 35 -8.94 0.73 5.86
C LYS A 35 -9.28 0.39 4.43
N THR A 36 -9.97 -0.73 4.25
CA THR A 36 -10.43 -1.18 2.93
C THR A 36 -11.92 -0.92 2.74
N SER A 37 -12.38 -0.94 1.48
CA SER A 37 -13.81 -0.83 1.16
C SER A 37 -14.65 -1.96 1.72
N THR A 38 -14.04 -3.10 2.04
CA THR A 38 -14.67 -4.25 2.71
C THR A 38 -14.81 -4.07 4.23
N GLY A 39 -14.24 -3.00 4.79
CA GLY A 39 -14.25 -2.73 6.23
C GLY A 39 -13.11 -3.39 7.02
N ASP A 40 -12.15 -4.02 6.34
CA ASP A 40 -10.95 -4.55 6.99
C ASP A 40 -10.00 -3.41 7.39
N GLU A 41 -9.31 -3.58 8.52
CA GLU A 41 -8.31 -2.64 9.02
C GLU A 41 -6.96 -3.32 9.19
N PHE A 42 -5.90 -2.69 8.63
CA PHE A 42 -4.52 -3.18 8.71
C PHE A 42 -3.65 -2.16 9.44
N HIS A 43 -2.92 -2.63 10.44
CA HIS A 43 -2.13 -1.78 11.32
C HIS A 43 -0.65 -2.06 11.08
N GLY A 44 0.18 -1.01 11.02
CA GLY A 44 1.62 -1.19 10.93
C GLY A 44 2.42 0.06 11.26
N GLY A 45 3.72 -0.10 11.53
CA GLY A 45 4.60 1.03 11.83
C GLY A 45 5.01 1.82 10.59
N LYS A 46 4.91 1.21 9.40
CA LYS A 46 5.21 1.84 8.10
C LYS A 46 4.19 1.40 7.06
N CYS A 47 3.79 2.33 6.19
CA CYS A 47 2.91 2.07 5.06
C CYS A 47 3.59 2.58 3.79
N ILE A 48 3.76 1.70 2.81
CA ILE A 48 4.34 2.03 1.51
C ILE A 48 3.21 2.06 0.49
N ILE A 49 3.01 3.24 -0.12
CA ILE A 49 1.96 3.49 -1.11
C ILE A 49 2.58 3.40 -2.50
N THR A 50 2.16 2.39 -3.28
CA THR A 50 2.59 2.21 -4.68
C THR A 50 1.41 2.33 -5.66
N VAL A 51 0.51 3.28 -5.40
CA VAL A 51 -0.73 3.45 -6.19
C VAL A 51 -0.48 4.32 -7.41
N GLY A 52 0.00 3.76 -8.51
CA GLY A 52 0.44 4.44 -9.75
C GLY A 52 -0.14 5.84 -10.03
N ALA A 53 -1.09 5.96 -10.96
CA ALA A 53 -1.69 7.26 -11.31
C ALA A 53 -2.66 7.81 -10.24
N TRP A 54 -2.99 7.00 -9.22
CA TRP A 54 -3.93 7.36 -8.15
C TRP A 54 -3.23 7.92 -6.91
N ALA A 55 -1.89 8.00 -6.92
CA ALA A 55 -1.06 8.46 -5.81
C ALA A 55 -1.49 9.83 -5.29
N SER A 56 -1.77 10.78 -6.19
CA SER A 56 -2.18 12.13 -5.81
C SER A 56 -3.53 12.18 -5.07
N LYS A 57 -4.51 11.33 -5.42
CA LYS A 57 -5.79 11.26 -4.70
C LYS A 57 -5.61 10.72 -3.28
N LEU A 58 -4.85 9.64 -3.14
CA LEU A 58 -4.64 8.98 -1.84
C LEU A 58 -3.69 9.79 -0.96
N VAL A 59 -2.61 10.36 -1.49
CA VAL A 59 -1.72 11.24 -0.71
C VAL A 59 -2.47 12.46 -0.20
N LYS A 60 -3.34 13.07 -1.01
CA LYS A 60 -4.15 14.22 -0.59
C LYS A 60 -5.14 13.88 0.52
N SER A 61 -5.81 12.73 0.45
CA SER A 61 -6.74 12.32 1.52
C SER A 61 -6.03 12.03 2.84
N VAL A 62 -4.79 11.53 2.77
CA VAL A 62 -4.02 11.05 3.93
C VAL A 62 -3.18 12.13 4.59
N THR A 63 -2.57 13.01 3.78
CA THR A 63 -1.59 14.01 4.26
C THR A 63 -2.10 15.45 4.16
N GLY A 64 -3.21 15.67 3.46
CA GLY A 64 -3.69 17.01 3.10
C GLY A 64 -2.82 17.73 2.05
N ALA A 65 -1.69 17.14 1.63
CA ALA A 65 -0.76 17.71 0.68
C ALA A 65 -1.00 17.18 -0.74
N ASP A 66 -0.77 18.05 -1.73
CA ASP A 66 -0.83 17.67 -3.13
C ASP A 66 0.53 17.12 -3.58
N LEU A 67 0.55 15.95 -4.21
CA LEU A 67 1.78 15.36 -4.75
C LEU A 67 2.02 15.95 -6.15
N PRO A 68 3.17 16.61 -6.42
CA PRO A 68 3.42 17.32 -7.68
C PRO A 68 3.78 16.34 -8.83
N VAL A 69 2.87 15.41 -9.14
CA VAL A 69 2.99 14.42 -10.20
C VAL A 69 1.83 14.57 -11.18
N GLN A 70 2.14 14.59 -12.48
CA GLN A 70 1.14 14.62 -13.54
C GLN A 70 1.16 13.28 -14.30
N PRO A 71 0.04 12.53 -14.36
CA PRO A 71 -0.02 11.30 -15.13
C PRO A 71 0.05 11.61 -16.63
N VAL A 72 1.03 11.03 -17.31
CA VAL A 72 1.14 11.08 -18.78
C VAL A 72 0.31 9.96 -19.37
N LYS A 73 -0.57 10.28 -20.32
CA LYS A 73 -1.41 9.28 -21.00
C LYS A 73 -0.55 8.46 -21.96
N ILE A 74 -0.29 7.23 -21.57
CA ILE A 74 0.24 6.17 -22.44
C ILE A 74 -0.71 4.98 -22.33
N ALA A 75 -1.05 4.34 -23.46
CA ALA A 75 -1.96 3.21 -23.47
C ALA A 75 -1.22 1.95 -22.96
N VAL A 76 -1.21 1.74 -21.64
CA VAL A 76 -0.79 0.50 -21.00
C VAL A 76 -1.77 0.13 -19.89
N ASP A 77 -2.55 -0.92 -20.12
CA ASP A 77 -3.45 -1.51 -19.11
C ASP A 77 -2.67 -2.43 -18.17
N VAL A 78 -1.97 -1.87 -17.19
CA VAL A 78 -1.62 -2.62 -15.98
C VAL A 78 -1.57 -1.67 -14.80
N VAL A 79 -2.62 -1.63 -13.98
CA VAL A 79 -2.52 -1.06 -12.63
C VAL A 79 -3.03 -2.10 -11.64
N HIS A 80 -2.11 -2.98 -11.25
CA HIS A 80 -2.32 -3.83 -10.10
C HIS A 80 -1.94 -2.99 -8.86
N PHE A 81 -2.89 -2.79 -7.95
CA PHE A 81 -2.68 -2.00 -6.74
C PHE A 81 -2.14 -2.89 -5.63
N THR A 82 -1.07 -2.46 -4.97
CA THR A 82 -0.58 -3.13 -3.75
C THR A 82 -0.22 -2.06 -2.73
N VAL A 83 -0.97 -2.04 -1.63
CA VAL A 83 -0.59 -1.29 -0.42
C VAL A 83 0.10 -2.27 0.51
N ALA A 84 1.35 -1.97 0.85
CA ALA A 84 2.12 -2.79 1.79
C ALA A 84 2.10 -2.10 3.16
N VAL A 85 1.48 -2.76 4.13
CA VAL A 85 1.52 -2.35 5.55
C VAL A 85 2.52 -3.26 6.25
N CYS A 86 3.58 -2.67 6.81
CA CYS A 86 4.59 -3.39 7.55
C CYS A 86 4.40 -3.11 9.05
N ASP A 87 4.00 -4.12 9.81
CA ASP A 87 4.02 -4.07 11.27
C ASP A 87 5.46 -4.18 11.78
N HIS A 88 5.80 -3.42 12.83
CA HIS A 88 7.15 -3.44 13.41
C HIS A 88 7.53 -4.85 13.91
N ARG A 89 6.55 -5.70 14.25
CA ARG A 89 6.82 -7.08 14.72
C ARG A 89 6.97 -8.11 13.59
N ASP A 90 6.60 -7.78 12.35
CA ASP A 90 6.71 -8.68 11.19
C ASP A 90 7.89 -8.34 10.25
N CYS A 91 8.56 -7.20 10.42
CA CYS A 91 9.87 -6.95 9.83
C CYS A 91 10.97 -7.75 10.54
N ARG A 92 10.90 -9.09 10.50
CA ARG A 92 12.09 -9.91 10.75
C ARG A 92 13.10 -9.55 9.65
N PRO A 93 14.36 -9.21 9.97
CA PRO A 93 15.35 -8.99 8.94
C PRO A 93 15.45 -10.26 8.10
N ILE A 94 15.38 -10.10 6.78
CA ILE A 94 15.85 -11.08 5.82
C ILE A 94 17.31 -11.37 6.18
N GLY A 95 17.51 -12.39 7.01
CA GLY A 95 18.80 -12.97 7.27
C GLY A 95 19.26 -13.61 5.96
N LEU A 96 20.26 -12.99 5.35
CA LEU A 96 21.23 -13.72 4.53
C LEU A 96 22.03 -14.66 5.43
#